data_AF-A0A9E5N3K0-F1
#
_entry.id   AF-A0A9E5N3K0-F1
#
_cell.length_a   1.000
_cell.length_b   1.000
_cell.length_c   1.000
_cell.angle_alpha   90.00
_cell.angle_beta   90.00
_cell.angle_gamma   90.00
#
_symmetry.space_group_name_H-M   'P 1'
#
loop_
_entity.id
_entity.type
_entity.pdbx_description
1 polymer ?
#
loop_
_entity_poly.entity_id
_entity_poly.type
_entity_poly.pdbx_seq_one_letter_code
_entity_poly.pdbx_strand_id
1 'polypeptide(L)'
;DLWVKALALQSADGNRGVVVTSDLLGLPRAMNDRICAALKERCGLDRAEVMLTASHTHSGPVLQDALYDIYPLDEDQIKRIEAYSEALEKTVVATVA
;
A
#
# COMPACT_ATOMS: atom_id res chain seq x y z
N ASP A 1 14.89 -3.04 -8.43
CA ASP A 1 14.08 -2.01 -7.75
C ASP A 1 12.61 -2.34 -7.83
N LEU A 2 11.86 -1.95 -6.79
CA LEU A 2 10.41 -2.06 -6.69
C LEU A 2 9.85 -0.65 -6.51
N TRP A 3 8.73 -0.35 -7.15
CA TRP A 3 8.16 0.98 -7.18
C TRP A 3 6.74 1.02 -6.62
N VAL A 4 6.41 2.17 -6.03
CA VAL A 4 5.04 2.64 -5.88
C VAL A 4 4.83 3.75 -6.89
N LYS A 5 3.70 3.74 -7.59
CA LYS A 5 3.35 4.75 -8.60
C LYS A 5 1.92 5.20 -8.34
N ALA A 6 1.68 6.50 -8.46
CA ALA A 6 0.35 7.09 -8.31
C ALA A 6 -0.08 7.80 -9.60
N LEU A 7 -1.36 7.67 -9.95
CA LEU A 7 -2.04 8.44 -10.98
C LEU A 7 -3.23 9.12 -10.32
N ALA A 8 -3.22 10.45 -10.28
CA ALA A 8 -4.35 11.25 -9.84
C ALA A 8 -5.11 11.79 -11.06
N LEU A 9 -6.42 11.63 -11.04
CA LEU A 9 -7.34 12.10 -12.07
C LEU A 9 -8.43 12.95 -11.43
N GLN A 10 -8.87 13.98 -12.15
CA GLN A 10 -10.02 14.78 -11.78
C GLN A 10 -10.93 14.92 -13.01
N SER A 11 -12.21 14.63 -12.84
CA SER A 11 -13.22 14.83 -13.89
C SER A 11 -13.67 16.30 -13.93
N ALA A 12 -14.36 16.68 -15.01
CA ALA A 12 -14.82 18.06 -15.21
C ALA A 12 -15.83 18.53 -14.16
N ASP A 13 -16.59 17.62 -13.55
CA ASP A 13 -17.53 17.88 -12.45
C ASP A 13 -16.85 17.91 -11.06
N GLY A 14 -15.53 17.74 -11.00
CA GLY A 14 -14.72 17.91 -9.80
C GLY A 14 -14.46 16.64 -9.00
N ASN A 15 -15.03 15.49 -9.37
CA ASN A 15 -14.74 14.21 -8.71
C ASN A 15 -13.27 13.82 -8.91
N ARG A 16 -12.65 13.30 -7.85
CA ARG A 16 -11.25 12.90 -7.87
C ARG A 16 -11.13 11.39 -7.77
N GLY A 17 -10.08 10.85 -8.39
CA GLY A 17 -9.70 9.44 -8.26
C GLY A 17 -8.19 9.30 -8.26
N VAL A 18 -7.67 8.53 -7.33
CA VAL A 18 -6.25 8.16 -7.27
C VAL A 18 -6.11 6.66 -7.42
N VAL A 19 -5.36 6.24 -8.43
CA VAL A 19 -4.90 4.86 -8.59
C VAL A 19 -3.47 4.79 -8.13
N VAL A 20 -3.20 3.98 -7.12
CA VAL A 20 -1.86 3.63 -6.69
C VAL A 20 -1.58 2.20 -7.11
N THR A 21 -0.43 1.97 -7.74
CA THR A 21 0.06 0.64 -8.08
C THR A 21 1.42 0.40 -7.46
N SER A 22 1.71 -0.86 -7.13
CA SER A 22 2.93 -1.26 -6.43
C SER A 22 3.49 -2.56 -6.98
N ASP A 23 4.82 -2.68 -7.00
CA ASP A 23 5.51 -3.92 -7.39
C ASP A 23 5.53 -4.95 -6.24
N LEU A 24 4.34 -5.43 -5.86
CA LEU A 24 4.11 -6.36 -4.75
C LEU A 24 3.18 -7.52 -5.17
N LEU A 25 3.08 -8.54 -4.32
CA LEU A 25 2.11 -9.62 -4.49
C LEU A 25 0.68 -9.10 -4.31
N GLY A 26 0.45 -8.35 -3.26
CA GLY A 26 -0.85 -7.80 -2.89
C GLY A 26 -0.73 -6.99 -1.62
N LEU A 27 -1.80 -6.31 -1.23
CA LEU A 27 -1.84 -5.50 -0.02
C LEU A 27 -2.82 -6.12 0.98
N PRO A 28 -2.35 -6.50 2.19
CA PRO A 28 -3.22 -6.93 3.27
C PRO A 28 -4.27 -5.86 3.62
N ARG A 29 -5.43 -6.31 4.08
CA ARG A 29 -6.56 -5.41 4.36
C ARG A 29 -6.21 -4.32 5.38
N ALA A 30 -5.54 -4.68 6.48
CA ALA A 30 -5.18 -3.73 7.52
C ALA A 30 -4.26 -2.62 7.00
N MET A 31 -3.30 -2.97 6.13
CA MET A 31 -2.43 -2.01 5.44
C MET A 31 -3.23 -1.08 4.52
N ASN A 32 -4.15 -1.63 3.72
CA ASN A 32 -5.04 -0.85 2.85
C ASN A 32 -5.87 0.17 3.66
N ASP A 33 -6.46 -0.27 4.76
CA ASP A 33 -7.29 0.56 5.63
C ASP A 33 -6.47 1.70 6.25
N ARG A 34 -5.25 1.43 6.72
CA ARG A 34 -4.32 2.45 7.26
C ARG A 34 -3.89 3.47 6.20
N ILE A 35 -3.53 3.02 5.00
CA ILE A 35 -3.16 3.90 3.88
C ILE A 35 -4.32 4.82 3.52
N CYS A 36 -5.53 4.29 3.35
CA CYS A 36 -6.71 5.10 3.03
C CYS A 36 -7.06 6.09 4.14
N ALA A 37 -6.95 5.71 5.41
CA ALA A 37 -7.15 6.62 6.54
C ALA A 37 -6.15 7.78 6.52
N ALA A 38 -4.86 7.49 6.30
CA ALA A 38 -3.82 8.52 6.20
C ALA A 38 -4.01 9.46 5.00
N LEU A 39 -4.46 8.94 3.85
CA LEU A 39 -4.80 9.75 2.67
C LEU A 39 -6.04 10.61 2.90
N LYS A 40 -7.03 10.13 3.66
CA LYS A 40 -8.17 10.95 4.06
C LYS A 40 -7.72 12.11 4.93
N GLU A 41 -6.87 11.86 5.92
CA GLU A 41 -6.35 12.89 6.82
C GLU A 41 -5.49 13.92 6.09
N ARG A 42 -4.54 13.47 5.24
CA ARG A 42 -3.58 14.37 4.59
C ARG A 42 -4.11 15.07 3.33
N CYS A 43 -4.98 14.41 2.57
CA CYS A 43 -5.42 14.88 1.24
C CYS A 43 -6.94 15.09 1.14
N GLY A 44 -7.70 14.71 2.16
CA GLY A 44 -9.16 14.75 2.12
C GLY A 44 -9.78 13.73 1.16
N LEU A 45 -9.03 12.71 0.72
CA LEU A 45 -9.51 11.66 -0.20
C LEU A 45 -10.37 10.64 0.53
N ASP A 46 -11.61 10.47 0.11
CA ASP A 46 -12.49 9.41 0.61
C ASP A 46 -12.05 8.04 0.13
N ARG A 47 -12.43 6.98 0.86
CA ARG A 47 -12.10 5.60 0.50
C ARG A 47 -12.53 5.25 -0.93
N ALA A 48 -13.65 5.80 -1.38
CA ALA A 48 -14.18 5.60 -2.74
C ALA A 48 -13.34 6.29 -3.84
N GLU A 49 -12.55 7.31 -3.47
CA GLU A 49 -11.66 8.04 -4.39
C GLU A 49 -10.28 7.36 -4.53
N VAL A 50 -10.00 6.26 -3.80
CA VAL A 50 -8.69 5.59 -3.79
C VAL A 50 -8.78 4.14 -4.23
N MET A 51 -7.98 3.78 -5.23
CA MET A 51 -7.76 2.40 -5.66
C MET A 51 -6.29 2.02 -5.43
N LEU A 52 -6.04 1.06 -4.54
CA LEU A 52 -4.73 0.45 -4.36
C LEU A 52 -4.66 -0.87 -5.15
N THR A 53 -3.61 -1.04 -5.93
CA THR A 53 -3.37 -2.22 -6.77
C THR A 53 -1.93 -2.70 -6.62
N ALA A 54 -1.69 -3.94 -7.04
CA ALA A 54 -0.37 -4.54 -7.05
C ALA A 54 -0.14 -5.30 -8.36
N SER A 55 1.11 -5.38 -8.82
CA SER A 55 1.47 -6.11 -10.04
C SER A 55 1.38 -7.64 -9.89
N HIS A 56 1.16 -8.12 -8.67
CA HIS A 56 1.14 -9.54 -8.32
C HIS A 56 2.49 -10.25 -8.56
N THR A 57 3.59 -9.53 -8.34
CA THR A 57 4.94 -10.13 -8.41
C THR A 57 5.21 -10.99 -7.18
N HIS A 58 5.76 -12.20 -7.42
CA HIS A 58 6.21 -13.11 -6.37
C HIS A 58 7.69 -12.86 -5.97
N SER A 59 8.31 -11.84 -6.53
CA SER A 59 9.72 -11.49 -6.26
C SER A 59 9.86 -10.25 -5.37
N GLY A 60 8.81 -9.90 -4.62
CA GLY A 60 8.81 -8.81 -3.63
C GLY A 60 8.93 -9.32 -2.18
N PRO A 61 9.16 -8.44 -1.20
CA PRO A 61 9.18 -8.81 0.21
C PRO A 61 7.81 -9.31 0.69
N VAL A 62 7.82 -10.25 1.64
CA VAL A 62 6.63 -10.58 2.43
C VAL A 62 6.20 -9.33 3.21
N LEU A 63 4.89 -9.12 3.34
CA LEU A 63 4.30 -8.00 4.08
C LEU A 63 3.69 -8.50 5.39
N GLN A 64 3.61 -7.62 6.37
CA GLN A 64 2.91 -7.88 7.62
C GLN A 64 1.46 -8.27 7.34
N ASP A 65 0.98 -9.30 8.04
CA ASP A 65 -0.36 -9.91 7.85
C ASP A 65 -0.56 -10.60 6.48
N ALA A 66 0.50 -10.84 5.71
CA ALA A 66 0.44 -11.58 4.44
C ALA A 66 0.96 -13.01 4.59
N LEU A 67 0.05 -13.95 4.88
CA LEU A 67 0.31 -15.40 4.83
C LEU A 67 1.47 -15.88 5.73
N TYR A 68 1.70 -15.29 6.90
CA TYR A 68 2.81 -15.69 7.78
C TYR A 68 2.84 -17.21 8.05
N ASP A 69 1.67 -17.82 8.21
CA ASP A 69 1.51 -19.24 8.53
C ASP A 69 2.09 -20.20 7.48
N ILE A 70 2.37 -19.75 6.25
CA ILE A 70 2.95 -20.60 5.20
C ILE A 70 4.47 -20.52 5.12
N TYR A 71 5.09 -19.60 5.87
CA TYR A 71 6.52 -19.37 5.88
C TYR A 71 7.14 -19.87 7.20
N PRO A 72 8.32 -20.50 7.16
CA PRO A 72 9.05 -20.85 8.38
C PRO A 72 9.76 -19.61 8.94
N LEU A 73 8.99 -18.64 9.44
CA LEU A 73 9.52 -17.36 9.91
C LEU A 73 10.11 -17.46 11.32
N ASP A 74 11.30 -16.88 11.49
CA ASP A 74 11.87 -16.60 12.81
C ASP A 74 11.54 -15.16 13.29
N GLU A 75 11.83 -14.86 14.55
CA GLU A 75 11.54 -13.55 15.16
C GLU A 75 12.24 -12.38 14.44
N ASP A 76 13.45 -12.59 13.92
CA ASP A 76 14.21 -11.53 13.26
C ASP A 76 13.67 -11.26 11.85
N GLN A 77 13.20 -12.30 11.16
CA GLN A 77 12.49 -12.18 9.90
C GLN A 77 11.16 -11.46 10.08
N ILE A 78 10.40 -11.77 11.13
CA ILE A 78 9.15 -11.06 11.46
C ILE A 78 9.42 -9.56 11.66
N LYS A 79 10.40 -9.20 12.50
CA LYS A 79 10.77 -7.79 12.73
C LYS A 79 11.16 -7.06 11.44
N ARG A 80 11.88 -7.73 10.53
CA ARG A 80 12.24 -7.17 9.23
C ARG A 80 11.03 -6.95 8.33
N ILE A 81 10.06 -7.87 8.34
CA ILE A 81 8.82 -7.74 7.58
C ILE A 81 7.98 -6.58 8.11
N GLU A 82 7.80 -6.48 9.43
CA GLU A 82 7.04 -5.39 10.07
C GLU A 82 7.68 -4.03 9.76
N ALA A 83 9.00 -3.90 9.95
CA ALA A 83 9.72 -2.67 9.64
C ALA A 83 9.61 -2.26 8.16
N TYR A 84 9.70 -3.23 7.24
CA TYR A 84 9.50 -2.95 5.81
C TYR A 84 8.06 -2.53 5.52
N SER A 85 7.08 -3.17 6.14
CA SER A 85 5.65 -2.91 5.93
C SER A 85 5.27 -1.50 6.41
N GLU A 86 5.75 -1.09 7.58
CA GLU A 86 5.57 0.27 8.09
C GLU A 86 6.21 1.33 7.20
N ALA A 87 7.42 1.06 6.68
CA ALA A 87 8.10 1.95 5.75
C ALA A 87 7.34 2.06 4.43
N LEU A 88 6.85 0.93 3.90
CA LEU A 88 6.07 0.86 2.67
C LEU A 88 4.78 1.67 2.78
N GLU A 89 4.04 1.55 3.89
CA GLU A 89 2.82 2.35 4.13
C GLU A 89 3.12 3.85 4.02
N LYS A 90 4.19 4.31 4.68
CA LYS A 90 4.64 5.71 4.62
C LYS A 90 5.02 6.12 3.20
N THR A 91 5.73 5.25 2.46
CA THR A 91 6.09 5.49 1.05
C THR A 91 4.85 5.61 0.18
N VAL A 92 3.85 4.74 0.35
CA VAL A 92 2.59 4.80 -0.41
C VAL A 92 1.88 6.12 -0.19
N VAL A 93 1.72 6.53 1.07
CA VAL A 93 1.07 7.80 1.40
C VAL A 93 1.87 8.98 0.85
N ALA A 94 3.20 8.99 1.01
CA ALA A 94 4.08 10.05 0.48
C ALA A 94 4.14 10.12 -1.06
N THR A 95 3.83 9.02 -1.76
CA THR A 95 3.76 9.01 -3.23
C THR A 95 2.53 9.75 -3.75
N VAL A 96 1.46 9.84 -2.94
CA VAL A 96 0.21 10.53 -3.30
C VAL A 96 0.18 11.96 -2.75
N ALA A 97 0.74 12.19 -1.56
CA ALA A 97 0.48 13.35 -0.70
C ALA A 97 1.67 14.26 -0.47
#